data_AF-A0A7L9C052-F1
#
_entry.id   AF-A0A7L9C052-F1
#
_cell.length_a   1.000
_cell.length_b   1.000
_cell.length_c   1.000
_cell.angle_alpha   90.00
_cell.angle_beta   90.00
_cell.angle_gamma   90.00
#
_symmetry.space_group_name_H-M   'P 1'
#
loop_
_entity.id
_entity.type
_entity.pdbx_description
1 polymer ?
#
loop_
_entity_poly.entity_id
_entity_poly.type
_entity_poly.pdbx_seq_one_letter_code
_entity_poly.pdbx_strand_id
1 'polypeptide(L)'
;MAQQRKPDELDSIIQSSLLEFAEWIDHHAWFGREKEAVSLYVLGFLQKHCRPRTILSDATQIGIEVAVPQIGDSGTRRRCMSTKT
;
A
#
# COMPACT_ATOMS: atom_id res chain seq x y z
N MET A 1 6.97 0.93 28.03
CA MET A 1 6.59 -0.42 27.60
C MET A 1 5.87 -0.28 26.27
N ALA A 2 6.39 -0.86 25.19
CA ALA A 2 5.77 -0.75 23.87
C ALA A 2 4.51 -1.63 23.83
N GLN A 3 3.35 -1.03 23.62
CA GLN A 3 2.08 -1.75 23.46
C GLN A 3 2.16 -2.54 22.14
N GLN A 4 2.31 -3.86 22.19
CA GLN A 4 2.12 -4.71 21.01
C GLN A 4 0.65 -4.66 20.59
N ARG A 5 0.35 -3.86 19.57
CA ARG A 5 -0.96 -3.83 18.93
C ARG A 5 -1.10 -5.13 18.13
N LYS A 6 -2.16 -5.90 18.39
CA LYS A 6 -2.50 -7.04 17.53
C LYS A 6 -2.76 -6.49 16.12
N PRO A 7 -2.17 -7.08 15.07
CA PRO A 7 -2.48 -6.69 13.70
C PRO A 7 -3.96 -6.94 13.48
N ASP A 8 -4.64 -5.95 12.90
CA ASP A 8 -6.02 -6.15 12.45
C ASP A 8 -6.05 -7.03 11.19
N GLU A 9 -7.24 -7.33 10.71
CA GLU A 9 -7.43 -8.20 9.53
C GLU A 9 -6.69 -7.65 8.30
N LEU A 10 -6.70 -6.32 8.12
CA LEU A 10 -6.05 -5.66 7.00
C LEU A 10 -4.52 -5.74 7.14
N ASP A 11 -3.98 -5.45 8.31
CA ASP A 11 -2.55 -5.61 8.60
C ASP A 11 -2.07 -7.03 8.29
N SER A 12 -2.89 -8.03 8.64
CA SER A 12 -2.58 -9.45 8.40
C SER A 12 -2.56 -9.78 6.90
N ILE A 13 -3.51 -9.23 6.13
CA ILE A 13 -3.55 -9.40 4.66
C ILE A 13 -2.32 -8.75 4.00
N ILE A 14 -2.00 -7.51 4.40
CA ILE A 14 -0.86 -6.77 3.86
C ILE A 14 0.45 -7.50 4.20
N GLN A 15 0.61 -7.94 5.44
CA GLN A 15 1.81 -8.67 5.86
C GLN A 15 1.97 -9.97 5.07
N SER A 16 0.92 -10.79 4.97
CA SER A 16 0.98 -12.07 4.24
C SER A 16 1.34 -11.87 2.77
N SER A 17 0.71 -10.90 2.10
CA SER A 17 0.95 -10.65 0.67
C SER A 17 2.32 -10.06 0.39
N LEU A 18 2.85 -9.21 1.29
CA LEU A 18 4.21 -8.68 1.18
C LEU A 18 5.27 -9.76 1.37
N LEU A 19 5.07 -10.70 2.30
CA LEU A 19 5.98 -11.82 2.50
C LEU A 19 6.00 -12.73 1.27
N GLU A 20 4.83 -13.08 0.71
CA GLU A 20 4.75 -13.87 -0.53
C GLU A 20 5.46 -13.17 -1.69
N PHE A 21 5.30 -11.85 -1.81
CA PHE A 21 5.98 -11.04 -2.83
C PHE A 21 7.50 -11.02 -2.65
N ALA A 22 7.98 -10.83 -1.42
CA ALA A 22 9.40 -10.82 -1.10
C ALA A 22 10.06 -12.17 -1.42
N GLU A 23 9.45 -13.28 -0.97
CA GLU A 23 9.91 -14.64 -1.28
C GLU A 23 9.95 -14.88 -2.80
N TRP A 24 8.93 -14.40 -3.51
CA TRP A 24 8.89 -14.52 -4.97
C TRP A 24 10.01 -13.73 -5.66
N ILE A 25 10.27 -12.48 -5.26
CA ILE A 25 11.36 -11.67 -5.81
C ILE A 25 12.70 -12.36 -5.60
N ASP A 26 12.96 -12.81 -4.37
CA ASP A 26 14.22 -13.47 -3.99
C ASP A 26 14.44 -14.74 -4.81
N HIS A 27 13.38 -15.53 -5.04
CA HIS A 27 13.46 -16.77 -5.81
C HIS A 27 13.61 -16.56 -7.34
N HIS A 28 13.04 -15.48 -7.89
CA HIS A 28 12.99 -15.27 -9.35
C HIS A 28 14.06 -14.32 -9.86
N ALA A 29 14.96 -13.82 -9.00
CA ALA A 29 15.95 -12.80 -9.33
C ALA A 29 15.32 -11.63 -10.10
N TRP A 30 14.13 -11.21 -9.65
CA TRP A 30 13.33 -10.22 -10.36
C TRP A 30 14.07 -8.88 -10.43
N PHE A 31 14.03 -8.25 -11.60
CA PHE A 31 14.56 -6.91 -11.84
C PHE A 31 13.51 -6.06 -12.55
N GLY A 32 13.28 -4.86 -12.05
CA GLY A 32 12.34 -3.92 -12.63
C GLY A 32 12.35 -2.58 -11.92
N ARG A 33 11.55 -1.65 -12.42
CA ARG A 33 11.38 -0.32 -11.83
C ARG A 33 10.38 -0.36 -10.68
N GLU A 34 10.43 0.64 -9.81
CA GLU A 34 9.52 0.78 -8.68
C GLU A 34 8.04 0.64 -9.08
N LYS A 35 7.61 1.35 -10.13
CA LYS A 35 6.23 1.26 -10.66
C LYS A 35 5.84 -0.16 -11.12
N GLU A 36 6.80 -0.93 -11.62
CA GLU A 36 6.60 -2.31 -12.07
C GLU A 36 6.50 -3.23 -10.85
N ALA A 37 7.31 -2.99 -9.81
CA ALA A 37 7.20 -3.69 -8.53
C ALA A 37 5.83 -3.44 -7.86
N VAL A 38 5.37 -2.19 -7.82
CA VAL A 38 4.06 -1.84 -7.25
C VAL A 38 2.92 -2.52 -8.02
N SER A 39 2.95 -2.44 -9.35
CA SER A 39 1.96 -3.10 -10.20
C SER A 39 1.96 -4.62 -9.98
N LEU A 40 3.14 -5.23 -9.93
CA LEU A 40 3.30 -6.66 -9.72
C LEU A 40 2.81 -7.09 -8.34
N TYR A 41 3.16 -6.37 -7.28
CA TYR A 41 2.68 -6.63 -5.93
C TYR A 41 1.15 -6.57 -5.87
N VAL A 42 0.55 -5.50 -6.39
CA VAL A 42 -0.90 -5.30 -6.30
C VAL A 42 -1.67 -6.37 -7.08
N LEU A 43 -1.32 -6.57 -8.36
CA LEU A 43 -2.05 -7.48 -9.24
C LEU A 43 -1.71 -8.95 -9.00
N GLY A 44 -0.45 -9.23 -8.64
CA GLY A 44 0.08 -10.58 -8.50
C GLY A 44 -0.08 -11.18 -7.10
N PHE A 45 -0.17 -10.36 -6.05
CA PHE A 45 -0.14 -10.82 -4.67
C PHE A 45 -1.31 -10.28 -3.87
N LEU A 46 -1.46 -8.96 -3.76
CA LEU A 46 -2.49 -8.35 -2.91
C LEU A 46 -3.91 -8.66 -3.41
N GLN A 47 -4.16 -8.60 -4.72
CA GLN A 47 -5.49 -8.85 -5.30
C GLN A 47 -6.04 -10.26 -4.98
N LYS A 48 -5.19 -11.25 -4.75
CA LYS A 48 -5.62 -12.62 -4.36
C LYS A 48 -6.35 -12.66 -3.01
N HIS A 49 -6.12 -11.64 -2.17
CA HIS A 49 -6.77 -11.49 -0.89
C HIS A 49 -8.12 -10.75 -0.99
N CYS A 50 -8.49 -10.22 -2.16
CA CYS A 50 -9.80 -9.64 -2.39
C CYS A 50 -10.89 -10.74 -2.34
N ARG A 51 -11.60 -10.86 -1.22
CA ARG A 51 -12.59 -11.93 -1.00
C ARG A 51 -13.92 -11.39 -0.47
N PRO A 52 -15.07 -11.92 -0.93
CA PRO A 52 -16.37 -11.52 -0.38
C PRO A 52 -16.40 -11.65 1.14
N ARG A 53 -17.03 -10.69 1.82
CA ARG A 53 -17.20 -10.66 3.29
C ARG A 53 -15.91 -10.50 4.10
N THR A 54 -14.82 -10.01 3.50
CA THR A 54 -13.59 -9.59 4.20
C THR A 54 -13.43 -8.08 4.11
N ILE A 55 -12.48 -7.49 4.87
CA ILE A 55 -12.22 -6.05 4.82
C ILE A 55 -11.75 -5.56 3.44
N LEU A 56 -11.03 -6.42 2.72
CA LEU A 56 -10.61 -6.22 1.34
C LEU A 56 -11.48 -7.10 0.44
N SER A 57 -12.65 -6.59 0.05
CA SER A 57 -13.67 -7.37 -0.66
C SER A 57 -13.70 -7.16 -2.17
N ASP A 58 -13.22 -6.01 -2.64
CA ASP A 58 -13.27 -5.57 -4.02
C ASP A 58 -11.91 -4.97 -4.42
N ALA A 59 -11.41 -5.34 -5.59
CA ALA A 59 -10.12 -4.84 -6.09
C ALA A 59 -10.11 -3.32 -6.31
N THR A 60 -11.28 -2.70 -6.53
CA THR A 60 -11.42 -1.24 -6.64
C THR A 60 -11.11 -0.50 -5.34
N GLN A 61 -11.04 -1.21 -4.20
CA GLN A 61 -10.57 -0.63 -2.93
C GLN A 61 -9.06 -0.35 -2.93
N ILE A 62 -8.31 -0.89 -3.91
CA ILE A 62 -6.86 -0.70 -4.05
C ILE A 62 -6.60 0.41 -5.07
N GLY A 63 -6.11 1.55 -4.60
CA GLY A 63 -5.65 2.65 -5.44
C GLY A 63 -4.15 2.59 -5.69
N ILE A 64 -3.73 2.53 -6.96
CA ILE A 64 -2.33 2.63 -7.36
C ILE A 64 -2.06 4.05 -7.86
N GLU A 65 -1.08 4.73 -7.26
CA GLU A 65 -0.69 6.10 -7.64
C GLU A 65 -1.86 7.12 -7.62
N VAL A 66 -2.94 6.79 -6.92
CA VAL A 66 -4.11 7.66 -6.81
C VAL A 66 -3.82 8.82 -5.85
N ALA A 67 -4.37 9.99 -6.16
CA ALA A 67 -4.35 11.11 -5.24
C ALA A 67 -5.17 10.76 -4.00
N VAL A 68 -4.51 10.68 -2.84
CA VAL A 68 -5.18 10.51 -1.56
C VAL A 68 -5.51 11.90 -1.01
N PRO A 69 -6.80 12.19 -0.69
CA PRO A 69 -7.17 13.41 0.01
C PRO A 69 -6.33 13.53 1.27
N GLN A 70 -5.47 14.54 1.31
CA GLN A 70 -4.73 14.84 2.52
C GLN A 70 -5.75 15.32 3.55
N ILE A 71 -5.94 14.53 4.61
CA ILE A 71 -6.73 14.98 5.75
C ILE A 71 -6.06 16.26 6.22
N GLY A 72 -6.79 17.38 6.17
CA GLY A 72 -6.23 18.68 6.52
C GLY A 72 -5.77 18.64 7.96
N ASP A 73 -4.46 18.56 8.18
CA ASP A 73 -3.90 18.77 9.49
C ASP A 73 -4.27 20.20 9.92
N SER A 74 -4.86 20.33 11.11
CA SER A 74 -4.78 21.54 11.93
C SER A 74 -3.34 21.88 12.36
N GLY A 75 -2.34 21.20 11.78
CA GLY A 75 -0.92 21.51 11.87
C GLY A 75 -0.47 22.35 10.67
N THR A 76 -0.27 23.64 10.92
CA THR A 76 0.19 24.64 9.97
C THR A 76 1.48 24.25 9.24
N ARG A 77 1.39 23.66 8.03
CA ARG A 77 2.51 23.70 7.07
C ARG A 77 2.41 24.98 6.26
N ARG A 78 3.13 26.01 6.71
CA ARG A 78 3.37 27.24 5.92
C ARG A 78 3.99 26.85 4.58
N ARG A 79 3.21 26.97 3.50
CA ARG A 79 3.76 26.97 2.15
C ARG A 79 4.15 28.42 1.84
N CYS A 80 5.44 28.68 1.66
CA CYS A 80 5.91 29.95 1.13
C CYS A 80 5.39 30.06 -0.30
N MET A 81 4.42 30.95 -0.53
CA MET A 81 3.98 31.29 -1.87
C MET A 81 5.06 32.14 -2.52
N SER A 82 5.87 31.55 -3.40
CA SER A 82 6.62 32.33 -4.38
C SER A 82 5.63 32.79 -5.44
N THR A 83 5.18 34.04 -5.33
CA THR A 83 4.56 34.78 -6.42
C THR A 83 5.60 34.95 -7.52
N LYS A 84 5.41 34.30 -8.67
CA LYS A 84 6.11 34.69 -9.90
C LYS A 84 5.40 35.91 -10.47
N THR A 85 6.20 36.95 -10.69
CA THR A 85 5.89 38.22 -11.37
C THR A 85 5.54 38.00 -12.83
#